data_AF-A0A929GMQ5-F1
#
_entry.id   AF-A0A929GMQ5-F1
#
_cell.length_a   1.000
_cell.length_b   1.000
_cell.length_c   1.000
_cell.angle_alpha   90.00
_cell.angle_beta   90.00
_cell.angle_gamma   90.00
#
_symmetry.space_group_name_H-M   'P 1'
#
loop_
_entity.id
_entity.type
_entity.pdbx_description
1 polymer ?
#
loop_
_entity_poly.entity_id
_entity_poly.type
_entity_poly.pdbx_seq_one_letter_code
_entity_poly.pdbx_strand_id
1 'polypeptide(L)' 'MGRLSQLFLDHVGQTSEAPIGLEVKKAEGIYIYSPDGKKYVDLISGVSVSNVGHN' A
#
# COMPACT_ATOMS: atom_id res chain seq x y z
N MET A 1 -2.56 14.79 5.83
CA MET A 1 -2.96 13.38 5.94
C MET A 1 -4.48 13.31 5.94
N GLY A 2 -5.05 12.32 5.27
CA GLY A 2 -6.50 12.11 5.29
C GLY A 2 -6.99 11.59 6.65
N ARG A 3 -8.30 11.70 6.91
CA ARG A 3 -8.93 11.20 8.14
C ARG A 3 -8.66 9.70 8.38
N LEU A 4 -8.69 8.89 7.32
CA LEU A 4 -8.41 7.45 7.41
C LEU A 4 -6.96 7.19 7.82
N SER A 5 -6.01 7.92 7.24
CA SER A 5 -4.58 7.78 7.53
C SER A 5 -4.27 8.13 9.00
N GLN A 6 -4.96 9.13 9.56
CA GLN A 6 -4.85 9.47 10.98
C GLN A 6 -5.41 8.35 11.88
N LEU A 7 -6.63 7.87 11.61
CA LEU A 7 -7.22 6.77 12.37
C LEU A 7 -6.38 5.49 12.32
N PHE A 8 -5.73 5.20 11.19
CA PHE A 8 -4.82 4.06 11.07
C PHE A 8 -3.62 4.19 12.02
N LEU A 9 -2.98 5.36 12.08
CA LEU A 9 -1.84 5.58 12.98
C LEU A 9 -2.24 5.56 14.47
N ASP A 10 -3.43 6.06 14.80
CA ASP A 10 -3.90 6.15 16.19
C ASP A 10 -4.40 4.81 16.75
N HIS A 11 -4.80 3.88 15.88
CA HIS A 11 -5.47 2.64 16.28
C HIS A 11 -4.81 1.35 15.83
N VAL A 12 -3.81 1.40 14.95
CA VAL A 12 -3.07 0.21 14.48
C VAL A 12 -1.59 0.34 14.84
N GLY A 13 -1.04 -0.73 15.43
CA GLY A 13 0.40 -0.80 15.74
C GLY A 13 1.25 -0.81 14.48
N GLN A 14 2.25 0.06 14.42
CA GLN A 14 3.16 0.16 13.28
C GLN A 14 4.25 -0.92 13.37
N THR A 15 4.60 -1.54 12.24
CA THR A 15 5.60 -2.62 12.16
C THR A 15 7.00 -2.14 11.75
N SER A 16 7.16 -0.84 11.51
CA SER A 16 8.41 -0.16 11.15
C SER A 16 8.43 1.22 11.80
N GLU A 17 9.61 1.70 12.18
CA GLU A 17 9.82 3.08 12.66
C GLU A 17 9.60 4.12 11.57
N ALA A 18 9.72 3.71 10.30
CA ALA A 18 9.42 4.52 9.12
C ALA A 18 8.49 3.73 8.19
N PRO A 19 7.17 3.72 8.44
CA PRO A 19 6.22 3.06 7.55
C PRO A 19 6.18 3.79 6.19
N ILE A 20 6.14 3.02 5.09
CA ILE A 20 6.11 3.57 3.72
C ILE A 20 4.91 4.53 3.54
N GLY A 21 3.79 4.25 4.21
CA GLY A 21 2.62 5.14 4.20
C GLY A 21 1.97 5.31 2.82
N LEU A 22 2.19 4.37 1.89
CA LEU A 22 1.63 4.43 0.55
C LEU A 22 0.12 4.19 0.59
N GLU A 23 -0.67 5.20 0.21
CA GLU A 23 -2.09 5.03 -0.04
C GLU A 23 -2.31 4.33 -1.39
N VAL A 24 -3.08 3.25 -1.39
CA VAL A 24 -3.36 2.43 -2.58
C VAL A 24 -4.83 2.58 -2.97
N LYS A 25 -5.08 2.96 -4.23
CA LYS A 25 -6.42 3.02 -4.81
C LYS A 25 -6.82 1.72 -5.48
N LYS A 26 -5.90 1.11 -6.25
CA LYS A 26 -6.05 -0.22 -6.85
C LYS A 26 -4.69 -0.85 -7.12
N ALA A 27 -4.67 -2.15 -7.41
CA ALA A 27 -3.49 -2.86 -7.89
C ALA A 27 -3.91 -3.82 -9.01
N GLU A 28 -3.05 -4.04 -10.01
CA GLU A 28 -3.36 -4.89 -11.17
C GLU A 28 -2.05 -5.43 -11.77
N GLY A 29 -1.95 -6.74 -11.94
CA GLY A 29 -0.70 -7.41 -12.33
C GLY A 29 0.41 -7.11 -11.32
N ILE A 30 1.55 -6.60 -11.80
CA ILE A 30 2.70 -6.21 -10.95
C ILE A 30 2.64 -4.77 -10.46
N TYR A 31 1.51 -4.08 -10.61
CA TYR A 31 1.43 -2.64 -10.41
C TYR A 31 0.49 -2.23 -9.29
N ILE A 32 0.91 -1.23 -8.52
CA ILE A 32 0.10 -0.51 -7.53
C ILE A 32 -0.17 0.89 -8.06
N TYR A 33 -1.41 1.37 -7.88
CA TYR A 33 -1.86 2.68 -8.32
C TYR A 33 -2.30 3.50 -7.10
N SER A 34 -1.66 4.64 -6.88
CA SER A 34 -2.03 5.58 -5.82
C SER A 34 -3.24 6.45 -6.22
N PRO A 35 -3.91 7.11 -5.25
CA PRO A 35 -5.07 7.97 -5.53
C PRO A 35 -4.82 9.11 -6.53
N ASP A 36 -3.58 9.63 -6.59
CA ASP A 36 -3.13 10.67 -7.52
C ASP A 36 -2.80 10.12 -8.93
N GLY A 37 -2.96 8.82 -9.15
CA GLY A 37 -2.73 8.16 -10.44
C GLY A 37 -1.30 7.71 -10.67
N LYS A 38 -0.37 7.91 -9.72
CA LYS A 38 0.99 7.40 -9.85
C LYS A 38 1.02 5.88 -9.79
N LYS A 39 1.87 5.30 -10.63
CA LYS A 39 2.04 3.86 -10.83
C LYS A 39 3.37 3.40 -10.23
N TYR A 40 3.32 2.32 -9.46
CA TYR A 40 4.47 1.71 -8.80
C TYR A 40 4.59 0.26 -9.23
N VAL A 41 5.80 -0.24 -9.42
CA VAL A 41 6.05 -1.69 -9.55
C VAL A 41 6.09 -2.29 -8.15
N ASP A 42 5.29 -3.33 -7.91
CA ASP A 42 5.27 -4.05 -6.65
C ASP A 42 6.35 -5.12 -6.63
N LEU A 43 7.32 -4.95 -5.73
CA LEU A 43 8.40 -5.90 -5.46
C LEU A 43 8.25 -6.58 -4.09
N ILE A 44 7.13 -6.34 -3.40
CA ILE A 44 6.82 -6.88 -2.08
C ILE A 44 5.75 -7.98 -2.21
N SER A 45 4.79 -7.81 -3.12
CA SER A 45 3.71 -8.76 -3.40
C SER A 45 2.95 -9.22 -2.15
N GLY A 46 2.74 -8.31 -1.20
CA GLY A 46 2.10 -8.63 0.09
C GLY A 46 2.87 -9.69 0.89
N VAL A 47 4.20 -9.63 0.90
CA VAL A 47 5.09 -10.67 1.45
C VAL A 47 4.93 -11.98 0.68
N SER A 48 5.11 -11.90 -0.63
CA SER A 48 5.04 -13.02 -1.59
C SER A 48 3.67 -13.70 -1.73
N VAL A 49 2.60 -13.13 -1.18
CA VAL A 49 1.22 -13.65 -1.30
C VAL A 49 0.68 -13.48 -2.72
N SER A 50 0.84 -12.30 -3.32
CA SER A 50 0.39 -12.01 -4.69
C SER A 50 1.38 -12.51 -5.74
N ASN A 51 1.70 -13.80 -5.71
CA ASN A 51 2.72 -14.42 -6.57
C ASN A 51 2.36 -14.45 -8.07
N VAL A 52 1.08 -14.37 -8.42
CA VAL A 52 0.58 -14.26 -9.80
C VAL A 52 0.14 -12.83 -10.16
N GLY A 53 0.42 -11.87 -9.28
CA GLY A 53 -0.03 -10.48 -9.43
C GLY A 53 -1.38 -10.19 -8.79
N HIS A 54 -1.78 -8.91 -8.85
CA HIS A 54 -3.04 -8.37 -8.32
C HIS A 54 -4.15 -8.32 -9.39
N ASN A 55 -5.41 -8.24 -8.96
CA ASN A 55 -6.60 -8.13 -9.85
C ASN A 55 -7.25 -6.74 -9.76
#